data_AF-A0A3C0QU18-F1
#
_entry.id   AF-A0A3C0QU18-F1
#
_cell.length_a   1.000
_cell.length_b   1.000
_cell.length_c   1.000
_cell.angle_alpha   90.00
_cell.angle_beta   90.00
_cell.angle_gamma   90.00
#
_symmetry.space_group_name_H-M   'P 1'
#
loop_
_entity.id
_entity.type
_entity.pdbx_description
1 polymer ?
#
loop_
_entity_poly.entity_id
_entity_poly.type
_entity_poly.pdbx_seq_one_letter_code
_entity_poly.pdbx_strand_id
1 'polypeptide(L)'
;GHTLGFELWGTPPIIGLNWLLLVYAIYGFWESYRLPALAKILLGALMLVGLDVALEPVAIALNMWSWAGGAVPFQNYVAWFVISVVFLGIMHLAKIKLNNPVAGFVYFLQLIFFVILCVLL
;
A
#
# COMPACT_ATOMS: atom_id res chain seq x y z
N GLY A 1 -1.45 -22.30 4.62
CA GLY A 1 -1.69 -21.25 3.62
C GLY A 1 -3.09 -21.41 3.08
N HIS A 2 -4.01 -20.57 3.57
CA HIS A 2 -5.35 -20.27 3.02
C HIS A 2 -5.89 -19.00 3.70
N THR A 3 -5.00 -18.16 4.22
CA THR A 3 -5.35 -17.05 5.14
C THR A 3 -6.07 -15.90 4.42
N LEU A 4 -5.98 -15.87 3.09
CA LEU A 4 -6.50 -14.78 2.24
C LEU A 4 -7.57 -15.23 1.23
N GLY A 5 -8.06 -16.48 1.34
CA GLY A 5 -9.14 -17.00 0.49
C GLY A 5 -8.68 -17.56 -0.85
N PHE A 6 -9.46 -17.32 -1.92
CA PHE A 6 -9.19 -17.85 -3.26
C PHE A 6 -7.96 -17.20 -3.89
N GLU A 7 -7.15 -18.00 -4.57
CA GLU A 7 -5.89 -17.60 -5.18
C GLU A 7 -5.95 -17.69 -6.70
N LEU A 8 -5.44 -16.67 -7.39
CA LEU A 8 -5.19 -16.71 -8.83
C LEU A 8 -3.68 -16.88 -9.04
N TRP A 9 -3.27 -17.99 -9.66
CA TRP A 9 -1.86 -18.33 -9.89
C TRP A 9 -0.99 -18.24 -8.61
N GLY A 10 -1.54 -18.67 -7.47
CA GLY A 10 -0.86 -18.63 -6.17
C GLY A 10 -0.82 -17.26 -5.50
N THR A 11 -1.49 -16.24 -6.07
CA THR A 11 -1.62 -14.92 -5.47
C THR A 11 -3.09 -14.59 -5.18
N PRO A 12 -3.47 -14.37 -3.91
CA PRO A 12 -4.81 -13.91 -3.55
C PRO A 12 -5.13 -12.54 -4.19
N PRO A 13 -6.21 -12.42 -5.01
CA PRO A 13 -6.58 -11.14 -5.64
C PRO A 13 -6.90 -10.03 -4.64
N ILE A 14 -7.29 -10.41 -3.42
CA ILE A 14 -7.60 -9.48 -2.33
C ILE A 14 -6.40 -8.58 -1.98
N ILE A 15 -5.17 -9.03 -2.21
CA ILE A 15 -3.96 -8.22 -1.99
C ILE A 15 -3.98 -7.00 -2.91
N GLY A 16 -4.24 -7.22 -4.21
CA GLY A 16 -4.33 -6.14 -5.19
C GLY A 16 -5.50 -5.21 -4.90
N LEU A 17 -6.66 -5.73 -4.51
CA LEU A 17 -7.83 -4.92 -4.17
C LEU A 17 -7.56 -4.01 -2.96
N ASN A 18 -6.99 -4.58 -1.88
CA ASN A 18 -6.63 -3.82 -0.69
C ASN A 18 -5.61 -2.73 -1.01
N TRP A 19 -4.63 -3.05 -1.86
CA TRP A 19 -3.62 -2.08 -2.29
C TRP A 19 -4.23 -0.96 -3.14
N LEU A 20 -5.17 -1.24 -4.04
CA LEU A 20 -5.88 -0.20 -4.80
C LEU A 20 -6.72 0.72 -3.90
N LEU A 21 -7.33 0.19 -2.84
CA LEU A 21 -8.02 1.00 -1.83
C LEU A 21 -7.04 1.96 -1.13
N LEU A 22 -5.81 1.51 -0.86
CA LEU A 22 -4.77 2.35 -0.27
C LEU A 22 -4.28 3.44 -1.23
N VAL A 23 -4.11 3.14 -2.51
CA VAL A 23 -3.81 4.17 -3.53
C VAL A 23 -4.89 5.24 -3.55
N TYR A 24 -6.15 4.82 -3.59
CA TYR A 24 -7.30 5.73 -3.53
C TYR A 24 -7.26 6.58 -2.26
N ALA A 25 -6.98 5.96 -1.11
CA ALA A 25 -6.86 6.61 0.18
C ALA A 25 -5.79 7.71 0.19
N ILE A 26 -4.59 7.36 -0.25
CA ILE A 26 -3.41 8.23 -0.32
C ILE A 26 -3.60 9.37 -1.32
N TYR A 27 -4.17 9.07 -2.49
CA TYR A 27 -4.49 10.10 -3.48
C TYR A 27 -5.47 11.13 -2.92
N GLY A 28 -6.58 10.68 -2.30
CA GLY A 28 -7.56 11.56 -1.67
C GLY A 28 -6.99 12.39 -0.52
N PHE A 29 -6.09 11.79 0.28
CA PHE A 29 -5.37 12.50 1.34
C PHE A 29 -4.53 13.64 0.78
N TRP A 30 -3.66 13.38 -0.20
CA TRP A 30 -2.78 14.40 -0.77
C TRP A 30 -3.52 15.47 -1.58
N GLU A 31 -4.69 15.15 -2.14
CA GLU A 31 -5.52 16.15 -2.84
C GLU A 31 -6.04 17.27 -1.93
N SER A 32 -6.14 17.02 -0.62
CA SER A 32 -6.52 18.03 0.37
C SER A 32 -5.41 19.07 0.64
N TYR A 33 -4.18 18.84 0.15
CA TYR A 33 -3.03 19.73 0.33
C TYR A 33 -2.67 20.47 -0.96
N ARG A 34 -2.22 21.73 -0.80
CA ARG A 34 -1.75 22.57 -1.91
C ARG A 34 -0.29 22.26 -2.23
N LEU A 35 -0.06 21.16 -2.93
CA LEU A 35 1.24 20.70 -3.40
C LEU A 35 1.22 20.45 -4.92
N PRO A 36 2.37 20.54 -5.62
CA PRO A 36 2.44 20.16 -7.02
C PRO A 36 2.16 18.66 -7.18
N ALA A 37 1.54 18.26 -8.31
CA ALA A 37 1.15 16.87 -8.55
C ALA A 37 2.31 15.89 -8.41
N LEU A 38 3.51 16.25 -8.89
CA LEU A 38 4.70 15.42 -8.74
C LEU A 38 5.04 15.15 -7.25
N ALA A 39 4.94 16.16 -6.39
CA ALA A 39 5.20 15.96 -4.96
C ALA A 39 4.15 15.05 -4.33
N LYS A 40 2.86 15.21 -4.69
CA LYS A 40 1.77 14.33 -4.21
C LYS A 40 2.00 12.87 -4.61
N ILE A 41 2.42 12.64 -5.86
CA ILE A 41 2.74 11.30 -6.38
C ILE A 41 3.90 10.68 -5.62
N LEU A 42 5.03 11.40 -5.49
CA LEU A 42 6.24 10.86 -4.86
C LEU A 42 6.03 10.63 -3.36
N LEU A 43 5.43 11.58 -2.65
CA LEU A 43 5.13 11.44 -1.23
C LEU A 43 4.09 10.33 -0.99
N GLY A 44 3.07 10.23 -1.85
CA GLY A 44 2.09 9.15 -1.79
C GLY A 44 2.72 7.77 -2.02
N ALA A 45 3.62 7.63 -3.00
CA ALA A 45 4.33 6.39 -3.25
C ALA A 45 5.24 5.99 -2.07
N LEU A 46 5.90 6.97 -1.44
CA LEU A 46 6.68 6.72 -0.22
C LEU A 46 5.80 6.26 0.95
N MET A 47 4.59 6.81 1.10
CA MET A 47 3.65 6.35 2.13
C MET A 47 3.19 4.92 1.87
N LEU A 48 2.84 4.56 0.63
CA LEU A 48 2.43 3.20 0.29
C LEU A 48 3.53 2.18 0.59
N VAL A 49 4.77 2.46 0.16
CA VAL A 49 5.91 1.59 0.47
C VAL A 49 6.24 1.59 1.97
N GLY A 50 6.05 2.72 2.65
CA GLY A 50 6.22 2.82 4.10
C GLY A 50 5.26 1.90 4.86
N LEU A 51 4.04 1.72 4.36
CA LEU A 51 3.11 0.72 4.88
C LEU A 51 3.61 -0.71 4.62
N ASP A 52 4.09 -0.99 3.40
CA ASP A 52 4.61 -2.32 3.04
C ASP A 52 5.78 -2.74 3.95
N VAL A 53 6.61 -1.79 4.39
CA VAL A 53 7.71 -2.06 5.36
C VAL A 53 7.17 -2.59 6.70
N ALA A 54 6.03 -2.09 7.17
CA ALA A 54 5.38 -2.59 8.40
C ALA A 54 4.56 -3.87 8.14
N LEU A 55 4.00 -4.02 6.94
CA LEU A 55 3.12 -5.12 6.58
C LEU A 55 3.89 -6.42 6.31
N GLU A 56 5.02 -6.36 5.61
CA GLU A 56 5.76 -7.55 5.16
C GLU A 56 6.22 -8.46 6.31
N PRO A 57 6.81 -7.97 7.42
CA PRO A 57 7.18 -8.82 8.55
C PRO A 57 5.97 -9.53 9.18
N VAL A 58 4.85 -8.81 9.30
CA VAL A 58 3.59 -9.33 9.83
C VAL A 58 3.03 -10.41 8.91
N ALA A 59 3.07 -10.20 7.59
CA ALA A 59 2.60 -11.17 6.61
C ALA A 59 3.40 -12.48 6.65
N ILE A 60 4.72 -12.40 6.83
CA ILE A 60 5.59 -13.57 7.00
C ILE A 60 5.29 -14.26 8.33
N ALA A 61 5.22 -13.52 9.45
CA ALA A 61 4.95 -14.06 10.78
C ALA A 61 3.59 -14.78 10.86
N LEU A 62 2.58 -14.24 10.18
CA LEU A 62 1.23 -14.82 10.09
C LEU A 62 1.09 -15.89 9.00
N ASN A 63 2.19 -16.30 8.34
CA ASN A 63 2.20 -17.29 7.26
C ASN A 63 1.21 -16.94 6.12
N MET A 64 1.08 -15.66 5.80
CA MET A 64 0.27 -15.16 4.68
C MET A 64 0.99 -15.40 3.35
N TRP A 65 2.28 -15.08 3.28
CA TRP A 65 3.20 -15.47 2.21
C TRP A 65 4.63 -15.56 2.73
N SER A 66 5.55 -16.07 1.91
CA SER A 66 6.96 -16.19 2.27
C SER A 66 7.85 -15.88 1.07
N TRP A 67 9.06 -15.43 1.36
CA TRP A 67 10.10 -15.19 0.37
C TRP A 67 11.14 -16.32 0.44
N ALA A 68 11.64 -16.76 -0.73
CA ALA A 68 12.54 -17.92 -0.82
C ALA A 68 13.84 -17.77 0.01
N GLY A 69 14.30 -16.54 0.23
CA GLY A 69 15.50 -16.23 1.04
C GLY A 69 15.21 -15.91 2.51
N GLY A 70 13.97 -16.04 2.98
CA GLY A 70 13.54 -15.67 4.35
C GLY A 70 13.46 -14.16 4.61
N ALA A 71 14.25 -13.35 3.88
CA ALA A 71 14.16 -11.90 3.89
C ALA A 71 13.36 -11.38 2.69
N VAL A 72 12.66 -10.26 2.90
CA VAL A 72 11.96 -9.52 1.83
C VAL A 72 13.01 -8.90 0.91
N PRO A 73 12.98 -9.18 -0.40
CA PRO A 73 13.95 -8.62 -1.33
C PRO A 73 13.72 -7.10 -1.49
N PHE A 74 14.80 -6.32 -1.53
CA PHE A 74 14.71 -4.87 -1.73
C PHE A 74 13.96 -4.50 -3.02
N GLN A 75 14.07 -5.35 -4.04
CA GLN A 75 13.38 -5.23 -5.32
C GLN A 75 11.85 -5.18 -5.16
N ASN A 76 11.28 -5.80 -4.13
CA ASN A 76 9.84 -5.76 -3.85
C ASN A 76 9.39 -4.32 -3.52
N TYR A 77 10.10 -3.66 -2.60
CA TYR A 77 9.79 -2.27 -2.24
C TYR A 77 9.99 -1.31 -3.42
N VAL A 78 11.01 -1.53 -4.24
CA VAL A 78 11.22 -0.74 -5.46
C VAL A 78 10.09 -0.98 -6.48
N ALA A 79 9.65 -2.22 -6.66
CA ALA A 79 8.55 -2.54 -7.54
C ALA A 79 7.26 -1.85 -7.08
N TRP A 80 6.92 -1.95 -5.80
CA TRP A 80 5.74 -1.28 -5.23
C TRP A 80 5.85 0.25 -5.27
N PHE A 81 7.06 0.82 -5.13
CA PHE A 81 7.27 2.24 -5.34
C PHE A 81 6.93 2.67 -6.78
N VAL A 82 7.48 1.96 -7.78
CA VAL A 82 7.24 2.25 -9.20
C VAL A 82 5.76 2.07 -9.55
N ILE A 83 5.14 0.98 -9.10
CA ILE A 83 3.71 0.73 -9.29
C ILE A 83 2.89 1.87 -8.65
N SER A 84 3.22 2.28 -7.42
CA SER A 84 2.56 3.41 -6.75
C SER A 84 2.64 4.70 -7.56
N VAL A 85 3.83 5.04 -8.08
CA VAL A 85 4.03 6.24 -8.91
C VAL A 85 3.17 6.18 -10.17
N VAL A 86 3.10 5.02 -10.83
CA VAL A 86 2.27 4.82 -12.03
C VAL A 86 0.80 5.02 -11.70
N PHE A 87 0.27 4.36 -10.67
CA PHE A 87 -1.15 4.44 -10.32
C PHE A 87 -1.55 5.83 -9.83
N LEU A 88 -0.77 6.46 -8.95
CA LEU A 88 -1.02 7.85 -8.51
C LEU A 88 -0.92 8.83 -9.69
N GLY A 89 0.03 8.61 -10.59
CA GLY A 89 0.15 9.36 -11.84
C GLY A 89 -1.10 9.25 -12.71
N ILE A 90 -1.62 8.04 -12.90
CA ILE A 90 -2.88 7.80 -13.63
C ILE A 90 -4.04 8.54 -12.97
N MET A 91 -4.17 8.49 -11.64
CA MET A 91 -5.23 9.18 -10.89
C MET A 91 -5.18 10.70 -11.11
N HIS A 92 -3.99 11.31 -11.07
CA HIS A 92 -3.80 12.73 -11.35
C HIS A 92 -4.07 13.09 -12.82
N LEU A 93 -3.62 12.27 -13.77
CA LEU A 93 -3.88 12.48 -15.21
C LEU A 93 -5.37 12.39 -15.53
N ALA A 94 -6.08 11.46 -14.89
CA ALA A 94 -7.52 11.31 -15.00
C ALA A 94 -8.30 12.42 -14.27
N LYS A 95 -7.62 13.30 -13.52
CA LYS A 95 -8.21 14.41 -12.74
C LYS A 95 -9.35 13.95 -11.84
N ILE A 96 -9.17 12.79 -11.22
CA ILE A 96 -10.19 12.20 -10.35
C ILE A 96 -10.42 13.15 -9.17
N LYS A 97 -11.65 13.63 -9.03
CA LYS A 97 -12.06 14.46 -7.90
C LYS A 97 -12.56 13.55 -6.79
N LEU A 98 -11.77 13.43 -5.73
CA LEU A 98 -12.19 12.73 -4.52
C LEU A 98 -12.61 13.74 -3.46
N ASN A 99 -13.79 13.53 -2.90
CA ASN A 99 -14.24 14.23 -1.71
C ASN A 99 -14.55 13.19 -0.63
N ASN A 100 -13.49 12.58 -0.09
CA ASN A 100 -13.60 11.59 0.97
C ASN A 100 -12.58 11.89 2.07
N PRO A 101 -12.95 12.62 3.13
CA PRO A 101 -12.04 12.91 4.25
C PRO A 101 -11.66 11.66 5.05
N VAL A 102 -12.43 10.57 4.95
CA VAL A 102 -12.15 9.29 5.63
C VAL A 102 -11.00 8.54 4.95
N ALA A 103 -10.75 8.83 3.67
CA ALA A 103 -9.76 8.16 2.85
C ALA A 103 -8.36 8.17 3.50
N GLY A 104 -7.88 9.34 3.91
CA GLY A 104 -6.59 9.45 4.62
C GLY A 104 -6.58 8.74 5.98
N PHE A 105 -7.70 8.74 6.71
CA PHE A 105 -7.81 8.09 8.01
C PHE A 105 -7.64 6.56 7.90
N VAL A 106 -8.17 5.94 6.84
CA VAL A 106 -8.00 4.50 6.59
C VAL A 106 -6.53 4.11 6.49
N TYR A 107 -5.72 4.90 5.77
CA TYR A 107 -4.28 4.64 5.65
C TYR A 107 -3.59 4.67 7.03
N PHE A 108 -3.83 5.70 7.83
CA PHE A 108 -3.18 5.81 9.14
C PHE A 108 -3.61 4.71 10.10
N LEU A 109 -4.88 4.30 10.08
CA LEU A 109 -5.34 3.16 10.86
C LEU A 109 -4.64 1.86 10.44
N GLN A 110 -4.50 1.61 9.14
CA GLN A 110 -3.76 0.43 8.67
C GLN A 110 -2.29 0.49 9.08
N LEU A 111 -1.64 1.64 8.94
CA LEU A 111 -0.25 1.81 9.34
C LEU A 111 -0.06 1.54 10.83
N ILE A 112 -0.90 2.14 11.68
CA ILE A 112 -0.85 1.92 13.13
C ILE A 112 -1.11 0.45 13.46
N PHE A 113 -2.10 -0.16 12.82
CA PHE A 113 -2.42 -1.57 13.01
C PHE A 113 -1.24 -2.49 12.68
N PHE A 114 -0.62 -2.34 11.52
CA PHE A 114 0.51 -3.15 11.10
C PHE A 114 1.77 -2.87 11.93
N VAL A 115 2.02 -1.62 12.34
CA VAL A 115 3.13 -1.30 13.26
C VAL A 115 2.93 -1.98 14.62
N ILE A 116 1.71 -1.93 15.18
CA ILE A 116 1.40 -2.61 16.44
C ILE A 116 1.61 -4.13 16.29
N LEU A 117 1.10 -4.73 15.21
CA LEU A 117 1.32 -6.16 14.96
C LEU A 117 2.80 -6.50 14.77
N CYS A 118 3.56 -5.66 14.07
CA CYS A 118 4.99 -5.86 13.83
C CYS A 118 5.81 -5.81 15.14
N VAL A 119 5.33 -5.10 16.17
CA VAL A 119 5.98 -5.06 17.49
C VAL A 119 5.54 -6.24 18.37
N LEU A 120 4.31 -6.75 18.19
CA LEU A 120 3.74 -7.83 19.00
C LEU A 120 4.12 -9.24 18.51
N LEU A 121 4.42 -9.40 17.23
CA LEU A 121 4.80 -10.65 16.57
C LEU A 121 6.32 -10.79 16.45
#